data_AF-A0A920F7I3-F1
#
_entry.id   AF-A0A920F7I3-F1
#
_cell.length_a   1.000
_cell.length_b   1.000
_cell.length_c   1.000
_cell.angle_alpha   90.00
_cell.angle_beta   90.00
_cell.angle_gamma   90.00
#
_symmetry.space_group_name_H-M   'P 1'
#
loop_
_entity.id
_entity.type
_entity.pdbx_description
1 polymer ?
#
loop_
_entity_poly.entity_id
_entity_poly.type
_entity_poly.pdbx_seq_one_letter_code
_entity_poly.pdbx_strand_id
1 'polypeptide(L)'
;MGFTWSVRELRILEDPNFIDRLGHYIHGQQSKDYRFAMDVMGYKAMYYSKEFEELVKSESTISKLATEVQQVCRGAFSKLGAESWEVSFKAEALIRNELDPKTHLPIGEIDYATDLIYSNTILYSVSENGDVLFLDWLKTHGLITKPDFSSDVLSKTEPEFALAL
;
A
#
# COMPACT_ATOMS: atom_id res chain seq x y z
N MET A 1 2.31 -23.94 6.93
CA MET A 1 1.88 -23.19 5.73
C MET A 1 0.81 -22.20 6.18
N GLY A 2 0.83 -20.97 5.67
CA GLY A 2 -0.19 -19.97 5.98
C GLY A 2 -0.99 -19.59 4.73
N PHE A 3 -2.05 -18.83 4.93
CA PHE A 3 -3.02 -18.42 3.92
C PHE A 3 -2.89 -16.91 3.70
N THR A 4 -3.11 -16.49 2.45
CA THR A 4 -3.01 -15.08 2.05
C THR A 4 -4.24 -14.65 1.27
N TRP A 5 -4.70 -13.43 1.51
CA TRP A 5 -5.78 -12.80 0.77
C TRP A 5 -5.31 -11.46 0.25
N SER A 6 -5.46 -11.24 -1.06
CA SER A 6 -5.19 -9.99 -1.74
C SER A 6 -6.44 -9.10 -1.79
N VAL A 7 -6.29 -7.90 -2.34
CA VAL A 7 -7.40 -6.99 -2.66
C VAL A 7 -8.51 -7.63 -3.51
N ARG A 8 -8.20 -8.69 -4.29
CA ARG A 8 -9.18 -9.39 -5.12
C ARG A 8 -10.13 -10.25 -4.28
N GLU A 9 -9.60 -10.88 -3.23
CA GLU A 9 -10.37 -11.76 -2.34
C GLU A 9 -10.99 -10.96 -1.19
N LEU A 10 -10.30 -9.93 -0.71
CA LEU A 10 -10.68 -9.17 0.47
C LEU A 10 -10.69 -7.66 0.17
N ARG A 11 -11.85 -7.16 -0.27
CA ARG A 11 -12.02 -5.81 -0.81
C ARG A 11 -11.72 -4.66 0.17
N ILE A 12 -11.80 -4.86 1.49
CA ILE A 12 -11.39 -3.82 2.46
C ILE A 12 -9.92 -3.44 2.28
N LEU A 13 -9.08 -4.34 1.78
CA LEU A 13 -7.66 -4.07 1.52
C LEU A 13 -7.44 -3.06 0.38
N GLU A 14 -8.47 -2.77 -0.42
CA GLU A 14 -8.47 -1.77 -1.49
C GLU A 14 -8.83 -0.36 -0.99
N ASP A 15 -9.41 -0.22 0.20
CA ASP A 15 -9.74 1.10 0.75
C ASP A 15 -8.46 1.90 1.02
N PRO A 16 -8.26 3.05 0.37
CA PRO A 16 -7.05 3.85 0.49
C PRO A 16 -6.78 4.32 1.92
N ASN A 17 -7.83 4.47 2.75
CA ASN A 17 -7.72 4.93 4.13
C ASN A 17 -7.60 3.77 5.14
N PHE A 18 -7.72 2.52 4.69
CA PHE A 18 -7.73 1.37 5.59
C PHE A 18 -6.39 1.21 6.33
N ILE A 19 -5.29 1.36 5.60
CA ILE A 19 -3.93 1.26 6.16
C ILE A 19 -3.70 2.32 7.24
N ASP A 20 -4.16 3.55 7.03
CA ASP A 20 -4.04 4.62 8.03
C ASP A 20 -4.88 4.34 9.27
N ARG A 21 -6.14 3.91 9.11
CA ARG A 21 -7.00 3.55 10.26
C ARG A 21 -6.41 2.39 11.06
N LEU A 22 -5.94 1.36 10.37
CA LEU A 22 -5.29 0.20 11.00
C LEU A 22 -4.00 0.61 11.71
N GLY A 23 -3.20 1.46 11.06
CA GLY A 23 -1.97 1.99 11.61
C GLY A 23 -2.19 2.80 12.88
N HIS A 24 -3.13 3.75 12.88
CA HIS A 24 -3.48 4.53 14.07
C HIS A 24 -3.90 3.64 15.25
N TYR A 25 -4.70 2.61 14.98
CA TYR A 25 -5.09 1.65 16.01
C TYR A 25 -3.89 0.90 16.59
N ILE A 26 -3.03 0.36 15.72
CA ILE A 26 -1.86 -0.44 16.13
C ILE A 26 -0.83 0.41 16.86
N HIS A 27 -0.57 1.63 16.41
CA HIS A 27 0.33 2.56 17.09
C HIS A 27 -0.12 2.85 18.52
N GLY A 28 -1.44 2.95 18.75
CA GLY A 28 -2.00 3.08 20.10
C GLY A 28 -1.88 1.83 20.98
N GLN A 29 -1.48 0.68 20.43
CA GLN A 29 -1.50 -0.62 21.12
C GLN A 29 -0.23 -1.47 20.95
N GLN A 30 0.90 -0.88 20.56
CA GLN A 30 2.16 -1.62 20.33
C GLN A 30 2.64 -2.46 21.53
N SER A 31 2.18 -2.17 22.75
CA SER A 31 2.49 -2.96 23.95
C SER A 31 1.57 -4.18 24.18
N LYS A 32 0.63 -4.46 23.28
CA LYS A 32 -0.42 -5.50 23.44
C LYS A 32 -0.42 -6.49 22.27
N ASP A 33 0.71 -7.16 22.04
CA ASP A 33 0.90 -8.15 20.97
C ASP A 33 0.77 -7.60 19.53
N TYR A 34 0.63 -6.28 19.36
CA TYR A 34 0.63 -5.63 18.05
C TYR A 34 2.02 -5.15 17.66
N ARG A 35 2.38 -5.30 16.38
CA ARG A 35 3.65 -4.81 15.83
C ARG A 35 3.43 -4.00 14.56
N PHE A 36 4.33 -3.06 14.36
CA PHE A 36 4.48 -2.30 13.13
C PHE A 36 5.93 -2.38 12.68
N ALA A 37 6.14 -2.64 11.39
CA ALA A 37 7.42 -2.53 10.72
C ALA A 37 7.22 -1.78 9.40
N MET A 38 8.20 -0.97 9.02
CA MET A 38 8.21 -0.28 7.72
C MET A 38 9.65 -0.13 7.26
N ASP A 39 10.08 -1.11 6.45
CA ASP A 39 11.46 -1.20 5.99
C ASP A 39 11.60 -0.53 4.63
N VAL A 40 12.68 0.24 4.45
CA VAL A 40 13.01 0.85 3.17
C VAL A 40 13.55 -0.21 2.23
N MET A 41 12.86 -0.40 1.11
CA MET A 41 13.24 -1.38 0.09
C MET A 41 14.11 -0.77 -1.01
N GLY A 42 14.02 0.54 -1.20
CA GLY A 42 14.85 1.27 -2.17
C GLY A 42 14.19 2.57 -2.62
N TYR A 43 14.68 3.09 -3.75
CA TYR A 43 14.21 4.32 -4.36
C TYR A 43 13.90 4.11 -5.83
N LYS A 44 12.88 4.80 -6.33
CA LYS A 44 12.49 4.86 -7.74
C LYS A 44 12.65 6.29 -8.22
N ALA A 45 13.35 6.50 -9.33
CA ALA A 45 13.49 7.81 -9.95
C ALA A 45 12.80 7.82 -11.33
N MET A 46 12.06 8.88 -11.62
CA MET A 46 11.48 9.14 -12.94
C MET A 46 12.35 10.14 -13.69
N TYR A 47 12.95 9.68 -14.78
CA TYR A 47 13.72 10.51 -15.69
C TYR A 47 12.90 10.83 -16.93
N TYR A 48 12.93 12.10 -17.34
CA TYR A 48 12.26 12.57 -18.55
C TYR A 48 13.21 12.48 -19.75
N SER A 49 12.67 12.13 -20.91
CA SER A 49 13.43 12.18 -22.15
C SER A 49 13.66 13.63 -22.59
N LYS A 50 14.68 13.87 -23.41
CA LYS A 50 14.97 15.22 -23.92
C LYS A 50 13.83 15.76 -24.77
N GLU A 51 13.23 14.89 -25.58
CA GLU A 51 12.11 15.22 -26.46
C GLU A 51 10.90 15.69 -25.65
N PHE A 52 10.61 15.00 -24.54
CA PHE A 52 9.55 15.42 -23.62
C PHE A 52 9.87 16.74 -22.91
N GLU A 53 11.13 16.92 -22.47
CA GLU A 53 11.55 18.16 -21.82
C GLU A 53 11.46 19.37 -22.76
N GLU A 54 11.84 19.22 -24.03
CA GLU A 54 11.70 20.25 -25.06
C GLU A 54 10.24 20.57 -25.37
N LEU A 55 9.38 19.55 -25.43
CA LEU A 55 7.93 19.73 -25.58
C LEU A 55 7.37 20.59 -24.44
N VAL A 56 7.64 20.21 -23.18
CA VAL A 56 7.15 20.95 -22.01
C VAL A 56 7.67 22.40 -21.98
N LYS A 57 8.93 22.64 -22.36
CA LYS A 57 9.50 23.99 -22.47
C LYS A 57 8.81 24.84 -23.55
N SER A 58 8.33 24.21 -24.62
CA SER A 58 7.64 24.91 -25.70
C SER A 58 6.19 25.27 -25.35
N GLU A 59 5.55 24.49 -24.47
CA GLU A 59 4.14 24.64 -24.08
C GLU A 59 3.94 25.34 -22.72
N SER A 60 5.02 25.59 -21.96
CA SER A 60 4.93 26.13 -20.60
C SER A 60 6.06 27.11 -20.27
N THR A 61 5.98 27.74 -19.09
CA THR A 61 7.06 28.57 -18.52
C THR A 61 8.11 27.76 -17.76
N ILE A 62 8.00 26.42 -17.73
CA ILE A 62 8.91 25.55 -16.98
C ILE A 62 10.24 25.46 -17.73
N SER A 63 11.30 25.97 -17.11
CA SER A 63 12.65 26.03 -17.70
C SER A 63 13.47 24.75 -17.52
N LYS A 64 13.10 23.86 -16.58
CA LYS A 64 13.73 22.56 -16.35
C LYS A 64 12.76 21.63 -15.62
N LEU A 65 12.67 20.37 -16.06
CA LEU A 65 11.96 19.31 -15.34
C LEU A 65 12.86 18.76 -14.24
N ALA A 66 12.34 18.66 -13.01
CA ALA A 66 13.03 18.04 -11.89
C ALA A 66 12.75 16.53 -11.87
N THR A 67 13.77 15.71 -11.69
CA THR A 67 13.60 14.26 -11.49
C THR A 67 12.77 14.01 -10.24
N GLU A 68 11.65 13.31 -10.41
CA GLU A 68 10.83 12.86 -9.29
C GLU A 68 11.39 11.58 -8.71
N VAL A 69 11.47 11.51 -7.39
CA VAL A 69 12.05 10.35 -6.69
C VAL A 69 11.07 9.90 -5.63
N GLN A 70 10.82 8.60 -5.58
CA GLN A 70 9.95 7.97 -4.61
C GLN A 70 10.76 7.02 -3.74
N GLN A 71 10.65 7.17 -2.43
CA GLN A 71 11.11 6.15 -1.49
C GLN A 71 10.08 5.02 -1.47
N VAL A 72 10.55 3.79 -1.64
CA VAL A 72 9.70 2.59 -1.66
C VAL A 72 9.94 1.82 -0.37
N CYS A 73 8.88 1.61 0.39
CA CYS A 73 8.89 0.87 1.65
C CYS A 73 8.00 -0.36 1.59
N ARG A 74 8.34 -1.38 2.38
CA ARG A 74 7.46 -2.51 2.70
C ARG A 74 7.01 -2.35 4.14
N GLY A 75 5.72 -2.08 4.32
CA GLY A 75 5.08 -1.97 5.62
C GLY A 75 4.40 -3.28 6.02
N ALA A 76 4.37 -3.54 7.32
CA ALA A 76 3.62 -4.64 7.90
C ALA A 76 3.03 -4.24 9.25
N PHE A 77 1.77 -4.61 9.43
CA PHE A 77 0.99 -4.50 10.66
C PHE A 77 0.63 -5.91 11.12
N SER A 78 0.96 -6.30 12.33
CA SER A 78 0.64 -7.65 12.80
C SER A 78 0.10 -7.70 14.22
N LYS A 79 -0.72 -8.71 14.48
CA LYS A 79 -1.15 -9.15 15.80
C LYS A 79 -0.53 -10.52 16.05
N LEU A 80 0.08 -10.72 17.21
CA LEU A 80 0.66 -12.00 17.63
C LEU A 80 -0.34 -12.80 18.49
N GLY A 81 -0.04 -14.07 18.73
CA GLY A 81 -0.86 -14.97 19.55
C GLY A 81 -1.78 -15.87 18.72
N ALA A 82 -2.79 -16.46 19.37
CA ALA A 82 -3.65 -17.48 18.77
C ALA A 82 -4.49 -16.98 17.58
N GLU A 83 -4.78 -15.68 17.54
CA GLU A 83 -5.51 -15.01 16.46
C GLU A 83 -4.57 -14.22 15.55
N SER A 84 -3.36 -14.73 15.32
CA SER A 84 -2.34 -13.96 14.62
C SER A 84 -2.73 -13.67 13.17
N TRP A 85 -2.53 -12.42 12.78
CA TRP A 85 -2.66 -11.97 11.40
C TRP A 85 -1.58 -10.92 11.11
N GLU A 86 -1.26 -10.77 9.84
CA GLU A 86 -0.37 -9.73 9.34
C GLU A 86 -0.99 -9.08 8.10
N VAL A 87 -1.09 -7.76 8.09
CA VAL A 87 -1.41 -6.96 6.90
C VAL A 87 -0.11 -6.35 6.41
N SER A 88 0.32 -6.79 5.24
CA SER A 88 1.53 -6.28 4.58
C SER A 88 1.14 -5.41 3.39
N PHE A 89 1.88 -4.32 3.18
CA PHE A 89 1.58 -3.33 2.13
C PHE A 89 2.88 -2.73 1.58
N LYS A 90 2.81 -2.23 0.35
CA LYS A 90 3.86 -1.39 -0.23
C LYS A 90 3.46 0.07 0.00
N ALA A 91 4.38 0.89 0.46
CA ALA A 91 4.19 2.33 0.59
C ALA A 91 5.21 3.07 -0.29
N GLU A 92 4.75 4.08 -1.03
CA GLU A 92 5.59 4.94 -1.83
C GLU A 92 5.42 6.39 -1.35
N ALA A 93 6.52 7.08 -1.07
CA ALA A 93 6.50 8.48 -0.67
C ALA A 93 7.36 9.31 -1.63
N LEU A 94 6.80 10.38 -2.19
CA LEU A 94 7.56 11.31 -3.03
C LEU A 94 8.51 12.11 -2.13
N ILE A 95 9.78 12.23 -2.51
CA ILE A 95 10.79 12.99 -1.77
C ILE A 95 11.16 14.27 -2.51
N ARG A 96 11.39 15.37 -1.77
CA ARG A 96 11.80 16.68 -2.31
C ARG A 96 13.30 16.89 -2.34
N ASN A 97 14.05 16.01 -1.70
CA ASN A 97 15.49 16.13 -1.56
C ASN A 97 16.20 16.19 -2.91
N GLU A 98 17.30 16.95 -2.93
CA GLU A 98 18.32 16.76 -3.94
C GLU A 98 18.93 15.35 -3.77
N LEU A 99 19.13 14.65 -4.88
CA LEU A 99 19.79 13.35 -4.88
C LEU A 99 21.29 13.50 -5.14
N ASP A 100 22.07 12.66 -4.47
CA ASP A 100 23.46 12.46 -4.84
C ASP A 100 23.52 11.83 -6.25
N PRO A 101 24.18 12.47 -7.23
CA PRO A 101 24.23 11.98 -8.61
C PRO A 101 25.02 10.67 -8.78
N LYS A 102 25.81 10.24 -7.78
CA LYS A 102 26.56 8.97 -7.79
C LYS A 102 25.79 7.82 -7.15
N THR A 103 25.09 8.09 -6.06
CA THR A 103 24.41 7.04 -5.27
C THR A 103 22.90 7.00 -5.50
N HIS A 104 22.32 8.06 -6.08
CA HIS A 104 20.88 8.29 -6.23
C HIS A 104 20.11 8.25 -4.91
N LEU A 105 20.80 8.52 -3.80
CA LEU A 105 20.22 8.63 -2.46
C LEU A 105 19.93 10.09 -2.12
N PRO A 106 18.89 10.37 -1.29
CA PRO A 106 18.63 11.71 -0.81
C PRO A 106 19.81 12.28 -0.03
N ILE A 107 20.15 13.53 -0.31
CA ILE A 107 21.15 14.29 0.45
C ILE A 107 20.46 14.91 1.68
N GLY A 108 21.01 14.65 2.86
CA GLY A 108 20.49 15.19 4.13
C GLY A 108 19.30 14.41 4.70
N GLU A 109 18.47 15.09 5.48
CA GLU A 109 17.24 14.52 6.05
C GLU A 109 16.14 14.43 4.99
N ILE A 110 15.39 13.33 4.97
CA ILE A 110 14.34 13.11 3.96
C ILE A 110 13.15 14.05 4.20
N ASP A 111 12.87 14.90 3.20
CA ASP A 111 11.72 15.80 3.14
C ASP A 111 10.67 15.21 2.19
N TYR A 112 9.53 14.79 2.73
CA TYR A 112 8.46 14.16 1.96
C TYR A 112 7.55 15.22 1.32
N ALA A 113 7.28 15.07 0.02
CA ALA A 113 6.48 15.99 -0.75
C ALA A 113 4.97 15.74 -0.63
N THR A 114 4.59 14.50 -0.34
CA THR A 114 3.21 14.00 -0.27
C THR A 114 3.10 12.95 0.82
N ASP A 115 1.86 12.62 1.20
CA ASP A 115 1.57 11.46 2.03
C ASP A 115 1.96 10.14 1.34
N LEU A 116 1.93 9.05 2.10
CA LEU A 116 2.23 7.71 1.63
C LEU A 116 1.15 7.20 0.68
N ILE A 117 1.57 6.68 -0.47
CA ILE A 117 0.69 5.97 -1.40
C ILE A 117 0.81 4.48 -1.10
N TYR A 118 -0.29 3.86 -0.67
CA TYR A 118 -0.34 2.43 -0.36
C TYR A 118 -0.77 1.59 -1.55
N SER A 119 -0.15 0.42 -1.72
CA SER A 119 -0.48 -0.55 -2.75
C SER A 119 -0.09 -1.97 -2.33
N ASN A 120 -0.51 -2.98 -3.10
CA ASN A 120 -0.19 -4.39 -2.87
C ASN A 120 -0.44 -4.84 -1.43
N THR A 121 -1.59 -4.45 -0.91
CA THR A 121 -2.05 -4.83 0.43
C THR A 121 -2.46 -6.30 0.43
N ILE A 122 -1.90 -7.06 1.37
CA ILE A 122 -2.13 -8.50 1.51
C ILE A 122 -2.36 -8.80 3.00
N LEU A 123 -3.43 -9.54 3.30
CA LEU A 123 -3.62 -10.18 4.60
C LEU A 123 -2.96 -11.55 4.58
N TYR A 124 -2.23 -11.88 5.64
CA TYR A 124 -1.67 -13.19 5.93
C TYR A 124 -2.21 -13.70 7.27
N SER A 125 -2.54 -14.99 7.34
CA SER A 125 -2.84 -15.67 8.60
C SER A 125 -2.41 -17.14 8.54
N VAL A 126 -2.22 -17.74 9.71
CA VAL A 126 -2.00 -19.20 9.85
C VAL A 126 -3.29 -20.01 9.83
N SER A 127 -4.44 -19.35 10.01
CA SER A 127 -5.77 -19.98 9.99
C SER A 127 -6.35 -19.93 8.58
N GLU A 128 -7.00 -21.01 8.14
CA GLU A 128 -7.71 -21.09 6.87
C GLU A 128 -8.92 -20.14 6.81
N ASN A 129 -9.54 -19.86 7.97
CA ASN A 129 -10.64 -18.88 8.10
C ASN A 129 -10.13 -17.50 8.54
N GLY A 130 -8.86 -17.18 8.26
CA GLY A 130 -8.19 -15.98 8.76
C GLY A 130 -8.81 -14.67 8.30
N ASP A 131 -9.34 -14.63 7.08
CA ASP A 131 -10.10 -13.50 6.52
C ASP A 131 -11.36 -13.18 7.32
N VAL A 132 -12.17 -14.18 7.63
CA VAL A 132 -13.41 -14.02 8.41
C VAL A 132 -13.09 -13.52 9.82
N LEU A 133 -12.13 -14.16 10.48
CA LEU A 133 -11.67 -13.78 11.82
C LEU A 133 -11.11 -12.35 11.84
N PHE A 134 -10.35 -11.98 10.81
CA PHE A 134 -9.81 -10.63 10.68
C PHE A 134 -10.91 -9.59 10.46
N LEU A 135 -11.88 -9.86 9.58
CA LEU A 135 -13.03 -8.97 9.35
C LEU A 135 -13.86 -8.77 10.61
N ASP A 136 -14.10 -9.83 11.38
CA ASP A 136 -14.83 -9.72 12.64
C ASP A 136 -14.02 -8.94 13.67
N TRP A 137 -12.71 -9.15 13.75
CA TRP A 137 -11.82 -8.33 14.56
C TRP A 137 -11.90 -6.84 14.17
N LEU A 138 -11.85 -6.51 12.88
CA LEU A 138 -11.99 -5.12 12.40
C LEU A 138 -13.32 -4.49 12.82
N LYS A 139 -14.43 -5.24 12.74
CA LYS A 139 -15.77 -4.77 13.17
C LYS A 139 -15.82 -4.51 14.67
N THR A 140 -15.32 -5.45 15.49
CA THR A 140 -15.32 -5.33 16.95
C THR A 140 -14.55 -4.11 17.43
N HIS A 141 -13.50 -3.71 16.69
CA HIS A 141 -12.67 -2.56 17.00
C HIS A 141 -13.09 -1.27 16.26
N GLY A 142 -14.21 -1.28 15.54
CA GLY A 142 -14.74 -0.11 14.84
C GLY A 142 -13.87 0.39 13.69
N LEU A 143 -12.98 -0.45 13.15
CA LEU A 143 -12.07 -0.10 12.05
C LEU A 143 -12.76 -0.17 10.67
N ILE A 144 -13.91 -0.84 10.64
CA ILE A 144 -14.83 -0.88 9.51
C ILE A 144 -16.27 -0.75 10.00
N THR A 145 -17.10 -0.05 9.23
CA THR A 145 -18.55 0.02 9.41
C THR A 145 -19.25 -0.94 8.44
N LYS A 146 -20.33 -1.62 8.88
CA LYS A 146 -21.17 -2.42 7.96
C LYS A 146 -22.04 -1.48 7.12
N PRO A 147 -22.18 -1.61 5.77
CA PRO A 147 -21.73 -2.72 4.93
C PRO A 147 -21.07 -2.26 3.59
N ASP A 148 -19.73 -2.20 3.50
CA ASP A 148 -19.08 -2.04 2.19
C ASP A 148 -18.78 -3.37 1.48
N PHE A 149 -19.04 -4.51 2.13
CA PHE A 149 -18.71 -5.81 1.57
C PHE A 149 -19.86 -6.78 1.82
N SER A 150 -20.87 -6.71 0.95
CA SER A 150 -21.80 -7.83 0.80
C SER A 150 -21.02 -9.02 0.23
N SER A 151 -21.24 -10.17 0.84
CA SER A 151 -20.71 -11.48 0.46
C SER A 151 -21.28 -12.02 -0.86
N ASP A 152 -21.87 -11.19 -1.74
CA ASP A 152 -22.62 -11.66 -2.90
C ASP A 152 -21.79 -11.87 -4.19
N VAL A 153 -20.45 -11.86 -4.13
CA VAL A 153 -19.62 -12.10 -5.33
C VAL A 153 -19.08 -13.53 -5.41
N LEU A 154 -19.46 -14.42 -4.49
CA LEU A 154 -19.16 -15.86 -4.60
C LEU A 154 -20.07 -16.62 -5.60
N SER A 155 -20.89 -15.94 -6.42
CA SER A 155 -21.79 -16.60 -7.37
C SER A 155 -21.77 -16.08 -8.80
N LYS A 156 -20.86 -15.16 -9.18
CA LYS A 156 -20.71 -14.78 -10.59
C LYS A 156 -19.56 -15.55 -11.23
N THR A 157 -19.91 -16.72 -11.76
CA THR A 157 -19.17 -17.37 -12.83
C THR A 157 -18.91 -16.34 -13.93
N GLU A 158 -17.65 -16.12 -14.30
CA GLU A 158 -17.28 -15.28 -15.43
C GLU A 158 -18.05 -15.76 -16.68
N PRO A 159 -18.63 -14.86 -17.50
CA PRO A 159 -19.15 -15.29 -18.78
C PRO A 159 -17.97 -15.73 -19.64
N GLU A 160 -17.99 -16.99 -20.08
CA GLU A 160 -17.12 -17.50 -21.13
C GLU A 160 -17.12 -16.49 -22.29
N PHE A 161 -15.93 -16.00 -22.65
CA PHE A 161 -15.73 -15.31 -23.92
C PHE A 161 -15.99 -16.33 -25.04
N ALA A 162 -17.24 -16.38 -25.52
CA ALA A 162 -17.58 -17.02 -26.77
C ALA A 162 -16.97 -16.18 -27.90
N LEU A 163 -15.80 -16.61 -28.38
CA LEU A 163 -15.28 -16.20 -29.69
C LEU A 163 -16.27 -16.69 -30.75
N ALA A 164 -17.02 -15.76 -31.35
CA ALA A 164 -17.78 -16.04 -32.56
C ALA A 164 -16.81 -16.33 -33.70
N LEU A 165 -16.94 -17.52 -34.29
CA LEU A 165 -16.34 -17.93 -35.57
C LEU A 165 -17.03 -17.21 -36.74
#